data_AF-A0A6A6KYE8-F1
#
_entry.id   AF-A0A6A6KYE8-F1
#
_cell.length_a   1.000
_cell.length_b   1.000
_cell.length_c   1.000
_cell.angle_alpha   90.00
_cell.angle_beta   90.00
_cell.angle_gamma   90.00
#
_symmetry.space_group_name_H-M   'P 1'
#
loop_
_entity.id
_entity.type
_entity.pdbx_description
1 polymer ?
#
loop_
_entity_poly.entity_id
_entity_poly.type
_entity_poly.pdbx_seq_one_letter_code
_entity_poly.pdbx_strand_id
1 'polypeptide(L)'
;MIQEHKRRFLDAALSRAQEFAGGLVQFEEGDSIFSLPWIPFSLMRDFVRLENQIPFFVLENLYELSILASEAEDLPSLTELILKFFDHTFSRPEAVLEKYKNLGGKHLLDLFRSTFVQDLKQSKKFLKMLIMGSFFD
;
A
#
# COMPACT_ATOMS: atom_id res chain seq x y z
N MET A 1 20.06 2.86 -25.18
CA MET A 1 20.00 2.89 -23.70
C MET A 1 18.63 3.30 -23.17
N ILE A 2 18.03 4.42 -23.63
CA ILE A 2 16.72 4.91 -23.13
C ILE A 2 15.55 3.98 -23.50
N GLN A 3 15.54 3.43 -24.72
CA GLN A 3 14.46 2.55 -25.17
C GLN A 3 14.43 1.21 -24.44
N GLU A 4 15.61 0.68 -24.09
CA GLU A 4 15.73 -0.55 -23.32
C GLU A 4 15.21 -0.38 -21.89
N HIS A 5 15.51 0.77 -21.27
CA HIS A 5 15.01 1.07 -19.93
C HIS A 5 13.48 1.22 -19.91
N LYS A 6 12.90 1.88 -20.94
CA LYS A 6 11.45 1.99 -21.10
C LYS A 6 10.78 0.62 -21.29
N ARG A 7 11.40 -0.26 -22.10
CA ARG A 7 10.89 -1.60 -22.34
C ARG A 7 10.90 -2.46 -21.08
N ARG A 8 12.01 -2.47 -20.34
CA ARG A 8 12.13 -3.17 -19.06
C ARG A 8 11.14 -2.67 -18.02
N PHE A 9 10.90 -1.35 -17.97
CA PHE A 9 9.87 -0.79 -17.10
C PHE A 9 8.47 -1.28 -17.50
N LEU A 10 8.15 -1.26 -18.79
CA LEU A 10 6.86 -1.74 -19.30
C LEU A 10 6.64 -3.22 -19.02
N ASP A 11 7.64 -4.07 -19.25
CA ASP A 11 7.55 -5.51 -18.97
C ASP A 11 7.35 -5.77 -17.47
N ALA A 12 8.11 -5.07 -16.62
CA ALA A 12 7.95 -5.18 -15.16
C ALA A 12 6.60 -4.63 -14.66
N ALA A 13 6.05 -3.63 -15.35
CA ALA A 13 4.72 -3.10 -15.05
C ALA A 13 3.62 -4.06 -15.49
N LEU A 14 3.74 -4.66 -16.67
CA LEU A 14 2.86 -5.69 -17.22
C LEU A 14 2.78 -6.90 -16.29
N SER A 15 3.91 -7.47 -15.88
CA SER A 15 3.92 -8.63 -14.98
C SER A 15 3.23 -8.33 -13.65
N ARG A 16 3.51 -7.18 -13.03
CA ARG A 16 2.89 -6.81 -11.74
C ARG A 16 1.42 -6.45 -11.86
N ALA A 17 0.99 -5.88 -12.99
CA ALA A 17 -0.42 -5.61 -13.24
C ALA A 17 -1.21 -6.91 -13.44
N GLN A 18 -0.63 -7.92 -14.10
CA GLN A 18 -1.23 -9.24 -14.21
C GLN A 18 -1.34 -9.95 -12.85
N GLU A 19 -0.33 -9.84 -12.00
CA GLU A 19 -0.39 -10.35 -10.62
C GLU A 19 -1.42 -9.61 -9.77
N PHE A 20 -1.46 -8.27 -9.85
CA PHE A 20 -2.46 -7.45 -9.16
C PHE A 20 -3.86 -7.85 -9.59
N ALA A 21 -4.03 -8.08 -10.90
CA ALA A 21 -5.32 -8.40 -11.45
C ALA A 21 -5.81 -9.83 -11.14
N GLY A 22 -4.88 -10.78 -11.00
CA GLY A 22 -5.20 -12.16 -10.65
C GLY A 22 -5.47 -12.40 -9.15
N GLY A 23 -5.10 -11.46 -8.28
CA GLY A 23 -5.05 -11.72 -6.82
C GLY A 23 -5.90 -10.83 -5.93
N LEU A 24 -6.31 -9.63 -6.35
CA LEU A 24 -6.90 -8.63 -5.44
C LEU A 24 -8.30 -8.13 -5.82
N VAL A 25 -8.67 -8.12 -7.10
CA VAL A 25 -9.97 -7.61 -7.59
C VAL A 25 -10.38 -8.41 -8.82
N GLN A 26 -11.64 -8.87 -8.92
CA GLN A 26 -12.20 -9.33 -10.19
C GLN A 26 -12.66 -8.10 -10.99
N PHE A 27 -12.01 -7.81 -12.12
CA PHE A 27 -12.36 -6.65 -12.94
C PHE A 27 -13.55 -6.96 -13.83
N GLU A 28 -14.44 -5.99 -13.97
CA GLU A 28 -15.44 -6.02 -15.03
C GLU A 28 -14.78 -5.84 -16.40
N GLU A 29 -15.24 -6.61 -17.38
CA GLU A 29 -14.81 -6.48 -18.77
C GLU A 29 -15.12 -5.06 -19.27
N GLY A 30 -14.08 -4.23 -19.43
CA GLY A 30 -14.21 -2.84 -19.89
C GLY A 30 -13.62 -1.79 -18.94
N ASP A 31 -13.12 -2.17 -17.77
CA ASP A 31 -12.57 -1.21 -16.81
C ASP A 31 -11.20 -0.64 -17.27
N SER A 32 -11.27 0.52 -17.93
CA SER A 32 -10.12 1.17 -18.59
C SER A 32 -9.00 1.62 -17.65
N ILE A 33 -9.30 1.78 -16.34
CA ILE A 33 -8.34 2.25 -15.34
C ILE A 33 -7.35 1.14 -14.96
N PHE A 34 -7.77 -0.13 -15.01
CA PHE A 34 -6.92 -1.26 -14.62
C PHE A 34 -6.49 -2.15 -15.79
N SER A 35 -7.06 -1.96 -16.98
CA SER A 35 -6.58 -2.59 -18.23
C SER A 35 -5.19 -2.08 -18.67
N LEU A 36 -4.76 -0.93 -18.15
CA LEU A 36 -3.47 -0.31 -18.46
C LEU A 36 -2.45 -0.58 -17.35
N PRO A 37 -1.41 -1.40 -17.62
CA PRO A 37 -0.45 -1.84 -16.60
C PRO A 37 0.31 -0.73 -15.88
N TRP A 38 0.40 0.45 -16.49
CA TRP A 38 1.16 1.59 -15.98
C TRP A 38 0.34 2.50 -15.05
N ILE A 39 -1.00 2.36 -15.03
CA ILE A 39 -1.86 3.21 -14.20
C ILE A 39 -1.62 3.00 -12.70
N PRO A 40 -1.58 1.76 -12.15
CA PRO A 40 -1.31 1.54 -10.73
C PRO A 40 0.02 2.16 -10.28
N PHE A 41 1.07 2.06 -11.10
CA PHE A 41 2.36 2.71 -10.81
C PHE A 41 2.30 4.23 -10.86
N SER A 42 1.50 4.79 -11.77
CA SER A 42 1.29 6.23 -11.84
C SER A 42 0.58 6.72 -10.58
N LEU A 43 -0.51 6.05 -10.20
CA LEU A 43 -1.26 6.35 -8.98
C LEU A 43 -0.38 6.24 -7.73
N MET A 44 0.40 5.16 -7.60
CA MET A 44 1.33 4.99 -6.48
C MET A 44 2.29 6.17 -6.36
N ARG A 45 2.89 6.59 -7.48
CA ARG A 45 3.85 7.70 -7.50
C ARG A 45 3.19 9.00 -7.04
N ASP A 46 1.95 9.21 -7.44
CA ASP A 46 1.22 10.42 -7.10
C ASP A 46 0.70 10.36 -5.65
N PHE A 47 0.35 9.19 -5.12
CA PHE A 47 -0.07 8.99 -3.73
C PHE A 47 1.06 9.13 -2.71
N VAL A 48 2.32 8.90 -3.09
CA VAL A 48 3.46 9.08 -2.19
C VAL A 48 4.04 10.50 -2.22
N ARG A 49 3.51 11.42 -3.05
CA ARG A 49 3.96 12.81 -3.10
C ARG A 49 3.34 13.66 -1.99
N LEU A 50 4.17 14.39 -1.25
CA LEU A 50 3.71 15.28 -0.17
C LEU A 50 2.72 16.36 -0.64
N GLU A 51 2.92 16.89 -1.84
CA GLU A 51 2.05 17.93 -2.43
C GLU A 51 0.67 17.41 -2.84
N ASN A 52 0.51 16.10 -3.01
CA ASN A 52 -0.72 15.46 -3.51
C ASN A 52 -1.41 14.63 -2.41
N GLN A 53 -1.32 15.07 -1.16
CA GLN A 53 -1.94 14.35 -0.05
C GLN A 53 -3.39 14.75 0.12
N ILE A 54 -4.24 13.73 0.02
CA ILE A 54 -5.65 13.82 0.38
C ILE A 54 -5.78 13.52 1.88
N PRO A 55 -6.48 14.36 2.66
CA PRO A 55 -6.79 14.05 4.05
C PRO A 55 -7.51 12.71 4.18
N PHE A 56 -7.15 11.91 5.18
CA PHE A 56 -7.64 10.53 5.31
C PHE A 56 -9.17 10.45 5.44
N PHE A 57 -9.79 11.39 6.16
CA PHE A 57 -11.26 11.43 6.32
C PHE A 57 -12.02 11.54 4.99
N VAL A 58 -11.42 12.15 3.96
CA VAL A 58 -12.04 12.22 2.63
C VAL A 58 -12.07 10.82 2.01
N LEU A 59 -11.00 10.05 2.20
CA LEU A 59 -10.91 8.67 1.72
C LEU A 59 -11.84 7.74 2.50
N GLU A 60 -11.97 7.94 3.82
CA GLU A 60 -12.95 7.24 4.67
C GLU A 60 -14.37 7.47 4.16
N ASN A 61 -14.76 8.73 3.93
CA ASN A 61 -16.08 9.06 3.40
C ASN A 61 -16.33 8.45 2.00
N LEU A 62 -15.33 8.52 1.10
CA LEU A 62 -15.46 7.92 -0.24
C LEU A 62 -15.59 6.40 -0.16
N TYR A 63 -14.85 5.77 0.74
CA TYR A 63 -14.90 4.34 0.98
C TYR A 63 -16.27 3.94 1.55
N GLU A 64 -16.78 4.64 2.57
CA GLU A 64 -18.12 4.43 3.12
C GLU A 64 -19.20 4.52 2.05
N LEU A 65 -19.14 5.54 1.18
CA LEU A 65 -20.07 5.66 0.06
C LEU A 65 -19.95 4.50 -0.94
N SER A 66 -18.73 4.00 -1.18
CA SER A 66 -18.51 2.88 -2.10
C SER A 66 -19.01 1.53 -1.55
N ILE A 67 -18.85 1.29 -0.25
CA ILE A 67 -19.31 0.04 0.38
C ILE A 67 -20.82 0.03 0.56
N LEU A 68 -21.45 1.18 0.81
CA LEU A 68 -22.92 1.31 0.89
C LEU A 68 -23.60 0.97 -0.43
N ALA A 69 -22.90 1.17 -1.56
CA ALA A 69 -23.35 0.78 -2.88
C ALA A 69 -23.05 -0.69 -3.22
N SER A 70 -22.32 -1.41 -2.35
CA SER A 70 -21.91 -2.79 -2.56
C SER A 70 -22.81 -3.76 -1.78
N GLU A 71 -23.15 -4.89 -2.39
CA GLU A 71 -23.88 -5.99 -1.73
C GLU A 71 -22.93 -7.00 -1.05
N ALA A 72 -21.62 -6.72 -1.01
CA ALA A 72 -20.62 -7.66 -0.51
C ALA A 72 -20.60 -7.73 1.02
N GLU A 73 -20.68 -8.95 1.55
CA GLU A 73 -20.38 -9.26 2.94
C GLU A 73 -18.85 -9.41 3.13
N ASP A 74 -18.34 -9.02 4.31
CA ASP A 74 -16.90 -9.08 4.67
C ASP A 74 -15.93 -8.24 3.82
N LEU A 75 -16.25 -6.95 3.65
CA LEU A 75 -15.35 -6.01 2.98
C LEU A 75 -14.11 -5.67 3.84
N PRO A 76 -12.89 -5.71 3.26
CA PRO A 76 -11.68 -5.29 3.97
C PRO A 76 -11.72 -3.80 4.27
N SER A 77 -11.22 -3.40 5.43
CA SER A 77 -11.14 -2.00 5.84
C SER A 77 -10.36 -1.15 4.84
N LEU A 78 -10.63 0.16 4.83
CA LEU A 78 -9.89 1.12 4.00
C LEU A 78 -8.36 1.01 4.22
N THR A 79 -7.92 0.89 5.47
CA THR A 79 -6.50 0.72 5.79
C THR A 79 -5.93 -0.56 5.18
N GLU A 80 -6.65 -1.68 5.24
CA GLU A 80 -6.22 -2.93 4.62
C GLU A 80 -6.10 -2.80 3.11
N LEU A 81 -7.06 -2.14 2.44
CA LEU A 81 -7.00 -1.89 1.00
C LEU A 81 -5.81 -1.03 0.61
N ILE A 82 -5.57 0.05 1.34
CA ILE A 82 -4.44 0.95 1.09
C ILE A 82 -3.11 0.21 1.28
N LEU A 83 -2.98 -0.55 2.37
CA LEU A 83 -1.76 -1.31 2.64
C LEU A 83 -1.56 -2.42 1.62
N LYS A 84 -2.59 -3.18 1.25
CA LYS A 84 -2.51 -4.18 0.16
C LYS A 84 -2.03 -3.55 -1.16
N PHE A 85 -2.58 -2.39 -1.54
CA PHE A 85 -2.15 -1.68 -2.74
C PHE A 85 -0.66 -1.30 -2.71
N PHE A 86 -0.21 -0.67 -1.63
CA PHE A 86 1.19 -0.27 -1.51
C PHE A 86 2.13 -1.47 -1.35
N ASP A 87 1.79 -2.43 -0.49
CA ASP A 87 2.62 -3.59 -0.22
C ASP A 87 2.79 -4.45 -1.48
N HIS A 88 1.75 -4.60 -2.31
CA HIS A 88 1.87 -5.22 -3.63
C HIS A 88 2.83 -4.43 -4.53
N THR A 89 2.63 -3.10 -4.62
CA THR A 89 3.44 -2.23 -5.50
C THR A 89 4.92 -2.19 -5.09
N PHE A 90 5.20 -2.22 -3.78
CA PHE A 90 6.55 -2.23 -3.20
C PHE A 90 7.09 -3.64 -2.92
N SER A 91 6.34 -4.69 -3.28
CA SER A 91 6.69 -6.09 -3.04
C SER A 91 7.06 -6.40 -1.58
N ARG A 92 6.24 -5.92 -0.64
CA ARG A 92 6.40 -6.16 0.80
C ARG A 92 5.73 -7.47 1.23
N PRO A 93 6.23 -8.15 2.26
CA PRO A 93 5.64 -9.40 2.74
C PRO A 93 4.24 -9.20 3.35
N GLU A 94 3.34 -10.16 3.17
CA GLU A 94 1.96 -10.12 3.71
C GLU A 94 1.92 -9.93 5.25
N ALA A 95 2.93 -10.40 5.97
CA ALA A 95 3.05 -10.22 7.42
C ALA A 95 3.05 -8.73 7.85
N VAL A 96 3.42 -7.81 6.94
CA VAL A 96 3.33 -6.38 7.15
C VAL A 96 1.88 -5.92 7.26
N LEU A 97 1.01 -6.41 6.37
CA LEU A 97 -0.39 -6.05 6.34
C LEU A 97 -1.06 -6.40 7.67
N GLU A 98 -0.92 -7.65 8.12
CA GLU A 98 -1.51 -8.12 9.38
C GLU A 98 -1.02 -7.33 10.59
N LYS A 99 0.26 -6.92 10.58
CA LYS A 99 0.85 -6.13 11.65
C LYS A 99 0.28 -4.71 11.73
N TYR A 100 -0.15 -4.15 10.60
CA TYR A 100 -0.43 -2.72 10.45
C TYR A 100 -1.85 -2.37 10.00
N LYS A 101 -2.73 -3.36 9.81
CA LYS A 101 -4.12 -3.18 9.38
C LYS A 101 -4.95 -2.24 10.26
N ASN A 102 -4.60 -2.11 11.54
CA ASN A 102 -5.29 -1.23 12.49
C ASN A 102 -4.62 0.16 12.65
N LEU A 103 -3.66 0.51 11.76
CA LEU A 103 -3.06 1.84 11.80
C LEU A 103 -4.02 2.90 11.28
N GLY A 104 -4.08 4.02 12.00
CA GLY A 104 -4.61 5.27 11.48
C GLY A 104 -3.51 6.08 10.77
N GLY A 105 -3.92 6.93 9.83
CA GLY A 105 -3.04 7.90 9.19
C GLY A 105 -3.76 9.22 8.96
N LYS A 106 -2.99 10.30 8.85
CA LYS A 106 -3.56 11.62 8.50
C LYS A 106 -3.89 11.74 7.00
N HIS A 107 -3.17 10.99 6.19
CA HIS A 107 -3.28 10.90 4.73
C HIS A 107 -2.51 9.64 4.27
N LEU A 108 -2.62 9.25 2.99
CA LEU A 108 -2.03 8.01 2.44
C LEU A 108 -0.54 7.86 2.76
N LEU A 109 0.25 8.90 2.50
CA LEU A 109 1.69 8.85 2.75
C LEU A 109 2.03 8.75 4.24
N ASP A 110 1.25 9.38 5.13
CA ASP A 110 1.50 9.29 6.58
C ASP A 110 1.19 7.89 7.11
N LEU A 111 0.10 7.26 6.62
CA LEU A 111 -0.22 5.87 6.92
C LEU A 111 0.91 4.94 6.44
N PHE A 112 1.31 5.06 5.18
CA PHE A 112 2.36 4.22 4.60
C PHE A 112 3.70 4.39 5.34
N ARG A 113 4.13 5.63 5.58
CA ARG A 113 5.34 5.97 6.36
C ARG A 113 5.29 5.43 7.79
N SER A 114 4.11 5.43 8.42
CA SER A 114 3.96 4.95 9.79
C SER A 114 4.31 3.47 9.93
N THR A 115 4.07 2.64 8.91
CA THR A 115 4.46 1.23 8.91
C THR A 115 5.98 1.06 9.12
N PHE A 116 6.80 1.85 8.45
CA PHE A 116 8.27 1.81 8.59
C PHE A 116 8.75 2.42 9.91
N VAL A 117 8.14 3.52 10.35
CA VAL A 117 8.53 4.18 11.60
C VAL A 117 8.27 3.28 12.80
N GLN A 118 7.19 2.50 12.79
CA GLN A 118 6.92 1.53 13.85
C GLN A 118 7.96 0.41 13.88
N ASP A 119 8.35 -0.13 12.73
CA ASP A 119 9.44 -1.12 12.63
C ASP A 119 10.76 -0.57 13.21
N LEU A 120 11.13 0.65 12.85
CA LEU A 120 12.34 1.30 13.35
C LEU A 120 12.29 1.54 14.86
N LYS A 121 11.13 1.94 15.40
CA LYS A 121 10.94 2.11 16.85
C LYS A 121 11.08 0.79 17.60
N GLN A 122 10.52 -0.30 17.06
CA GLN A 122 10.65 -1.64 17.64
C GLN A 122 12.10 -2.13 17.62
N SER A 123 12.79 -1.98 16.48
CA SER A 123 14.21 -2.32 16.35
C SER A 123 15.09 -1.53 17.34
N LYS A 124 14.88 -0.21 17.45
CA LYS A 124 15.60 0.63 18.43
C LYS A 124 15.31 0.22 19.87
N LYS A 125 14.06 -0.12 20.20
CA LYS A 125 13.68 -0.61 21.54
C LYS A 125 14.39 -1.93 21.85
N PHE A 126 14.43 -2.85 20.89
CA PHE A 126 15.11 -4.14 21.02
C PHE A 126 16.62 -3.98 21.20
N LEU A 127 17.27 -3.13 20.39
CA LEU A 127 18.68 -2.81 20.54
C LEU A 127 19.00 -2.16 21.89
N LYS A 128 18.16 -1.22 22.34
CA LYS A 128 18.30 -0.62 23.68
C LYS A 128 18.16 -1.66 24.78
N MET A 129 17.25 -2.62 24.64
CA MET A 129 17.05 -3.70 25.60
C MET A 129 18.25 -4.65 25.67
N LEU A 130 18.85 -5.02 24.52
CA LEU A 130 20.06 -5.83 24.48
C LEU A 130 21.27 -5.13 25.11
N ILE A 131 21.47 -3.85 24.82
CA ILE A 131 22.62 -3.07 25.32
C ILE A 131 22.46 -2.73 26.80
N MET A 132 21.24 -2.43 27.28
CA MET A 132 21.00 -2.15 28.69
C MET A 132 20.86 -3.40 29.55
N GLY A 133 20.43 -4.53 28.97
CA GLY A 133 20.39 -5.83 29.62
C GLY A 133 21.79 -6.38 29.94
N SER A 134 22.80 -6.06 29.12
CA SER A 134 24.20 -6.43 29.37
C SER A 134 24.95 -5.53 30.38
N PHE A 135 24.25 -4.58 31.01
CA PHE A 135 24.82 -3.67 32.04
C PHE A 135 24.38 -4.02 33.46
N PHE A 136 23.49 -5.01 33.60
CA PHE A 136 23.05 -5.59 34.87
C PHE A 136 23.37 -7.09 34.85
N ASP A 137 24.65 -7.43 34.87
CA ASP A 137 25.21 -8.70 35.34
C ASP A 137 26.46 -8.40 36.18
#